data_AF-A0A1F9WJ29-F1
#
_entry.id   AF-A0A1F9WJ29-F1
#
_cell.length_a   1.000
_cell.length_b   1.000
_cell.length_c   1.000
_cell.angle_alpha   90.00
_cell.angle_beta   90.00
_cell.angle_gamma   90.00
#
_symmetry.space_group_name_H-M   'P 1'
#
loop_
_entity.id
_entity.type
_entity.pdbx_description
1 polymer ?
#
loop_
_entity_poly.entity_id
_entity_poly.type
_entity_poly.pdbx_seq_one_letter_code
_entity_poly.pdbx_strand_id
1 'polypeptide(L)'
;MVLNHKKYYRLPWSISDNVFSWLEPTKECNIYCEGCYSENSPGSHKTLAQIRGELDALSAVRQCDAVCIAGGEPLLHPQLEQIVALVAERGYKALLNTNALAMTEDMMRRLKAAGLKKFSFHIDSYQRRPGWTGKSEAQLNELRLAMARMTEKVGGLYCSFNTTVYPDTLKDVPQLLKWAQQHIAIVHGMNFIIFRSAQDRFEYYAGKTKISLPQTVRGPAVDGGLDISVGDVVAEIRRDYPAYEPCAYLNAFETPDIFRWLFTIRLGTSDAIYGYLGPKVMEMAQGLYHFLAGRYLGPVDAATHAAAKWQFLAAVIDKGAARALFRYLCAGLLRPVTFFRPVYMQIVTILNPAYNLPDGRQAMCDGCPDMTPWNGQLVCSCRLDELKRYGCFLSARPVSKSSNV
;
A
#
# COMPACT_ATOMS: atom_id res chain seq x y z
N MET A 1 -18.25 -2.22 -15.44
CA MET A 1 -17.31 -1.80 -16.50
C MET A 1 -15.97 -2.47 -16.25
N VAL A 2 -15.47 -3.26 -17.19
CA VAL A 2 -14.21 -4.00 -17.04
C VAL A 2 -13.02 -3.02 -17.05
N LEU A 3 -12.02 -3.25 -16.19
CA LEU A 3 -10.76 -2.48 -16.19
C LEU A 3 -10.03 -2.67 -17.52
N ASN A 4 -9.37 -1.63 -18.02
CA ASN A 4 -8.62 -1.69 -19.28
C ASN A 4 -7.29 -0.97 -19.10
N HIS A 5 -6.18 -1.72 -19.15
CA HIS A 5 -4.83 -1.20 -18.93
C HIS A 5 -4.47 -0.05 -19.89
N LYS A 6 -5.02 -0.02 -21.10
CA LYS A 6 -4.78 1.04 -22.11
C LYS A 6 -5.35 2.41 -21.72
N LYS A 7 -6.23 2.46 -20.70
CA LYS A 7 -6.83 3.71 -20.21
C LYS A 7 -6.04 4.36 -19.09
N TYR A 8 -5.09 3.65 -18.50
CA TYR A 8 -4.37 4.07 -17.31
C TYR A 8 -2.90 4.30 -17.63
N TYR A 9 -2.24 5.16 -16.85
CA TYR A 9 -0.80 5.36 -16.98
C TYR A 9 -0.07 4.14 -16.41
N ARG A 10 0.65 3.41 -17.27
CA ARG A 10 1.56 2.37 -16.81
C ARG A 10 2.75 3.07 -16.15
N LEU A 11 2.91 2.85 -14.85
CA LEU A 11 4.02 3.44 -14.10
C LEU A 11 5.35 2.96 -14.70
N PRO A 12 6.33 3.82 -14.94
CA PRO A 12 7.59 3.42 -15.59
C PRO A 12 8.60 2.80 -14.59
N TRP A 13 8.10 2.23 -13.49
CA TRP A 13 8.92 1.70 -12.42
C TRP A 13 9.61 0.40 -12.83
N SER A 14 10.89 0.29 -12.47
CA SER A 14 11.77 -0.84 -12.75
C SER A 14 12.46 -1.32 -11.48
N ILE A 15 13.32 -2.34 -11.57
CA ILE A 15 14.07 -2.83 -10.41
C ILE A 15 15.08 -1.79 -9.91
N SER A 16 15.75 -1.08 -10.82
CA SER A 16 16.82 -0.13 -10.51
C SER A 16 16.36 1.32 -10.39
N ASP A 17 15.18 1.67 -10.91
CA ASP A 17 14.60 3.01 -10.81
C ASP A 17 13.11 2.87 -10.47
N ASN A 18 12.77 3.21 -9.22
CA ASN A 18 11.48 2.95 -8.65
C ASN A 18 11.08 4.07 -7.69
N VAL A 19 9.85 4.04 -7.20
CA VAL A 19 9.37 5.04 -6.26
C VAL A 19 9.79 4.73 -4.82
N PHE A 20 9.75 3.45 -4.44
CA PHE A 20 10.03 2.98 -3.07
C PHE A 20 11.11 1.90 -3.07
N SER A 21 11.66 1.69 -1.88
CA SER A 21 12.35 0.47 -1.47
C SER A 21 11.89 0.05 -0.08
N TRP A 22 12.21 -1.17 0.36
CA TRP A 22 11.71 -1.78 1.59
C TRP A 22 12.82 -2.08 2.60
N LEU A 23 12.56 -1.84 3.89
CA LEU A 23 13.48 -2.11 4.98
C LEU A 23 12.75 -2.81 6.13
N GLU A 24 13.26 -3.97 6.55
CA GLU A 24 12.72 -4.73 7.69
C GLU A 24 13.71 -4.71 8.86
N PRO A 25 13.61 -3.74 9.79
CA PRO A 25 14.53 -3.67 10.92
C PRO A 25 14.30 -4.73 11.99
N THR A 26 13.10 -5.32 12.04
CA THR A 26 12.75 -6.35 13.03
C THR A 26 11.75 -7.33 12.44
N LYS A 27 11.77 -8.59 12.90
CA LYS A 27 10.67 -9.54 12.70
C LYS A 27 9.81 -9.73 13.95
N GLU A 28 10.13 -9.04 15.05
CA GLU A 28 9.30 -9.05 16.24
C GLU A 28 8.02 -8.25 16.00
N CYS A 29 6.88 -8.80 16.41
CA CYS A 29 5.58 -8.14 16.37
C CYS A 29 4.79 -8.38 17.67
N ASN A 30 4.02 -7.38 18.10
CA ASN A 30 3.22 -7.37 19.33
C ASN A 30 1.73 -7.67 19.10
N ILE A 31 1.32 -7.99 17.87
CA ILE A 31 -0.01 -8.51 17.54
C ILE A 31 0.10 -9.73 16.63
N TYR A 32 -1.00 -10.47 16.50
CA TYR A 32 -1.12 -11.56 15.55
C TYR A 32 -2.14 -11.23 14.48
N CYS A 33 -1.79 -11.36 13.20
CA CYS A 33 -2.71 -11.17 12.08
C CYS A 33 -2.94 -12.51 11.39
N GLU A 34 -4.19 -12.84 11.08
CA GLU A 34 -4.49 -14.12 10.42
C GLU A 34 -3.94 -14.19 9.00
N GLY A 35 -3.81 -13.04 8.33
CA GLY A 35 -3.17 -12.92 7.01
C GLY A 35 -1.68 -12.57 7.03
N CYS A 36 -0.97 -12.79 8.15
CA CYS A 36 0.46 -12.44 8.22
C CYS A 36 1.31 -13.37 7.35
N TYR A 37 2.02 -12.80 6.37
CA TYR A 37 2.95 -13.57 5.53
C TYR A 37 4.33 -13.79 6.17
N SER A 38 4.68 -13.00 7.19
CA SER A 38 5.96 -13.09 7.90
C SER A 38 5.83 -13.90 9.19
N GLU A 39 6.88 -14.66 9.51
CA GLU A 39 7.01 -15.30 10.81
C GLU A 39 7.40 -14.27 11.89
N ASN A 40 6.72 -14.31 13.04
CA ASN A 40 7.07 -13.48 14.20
C ASN A 40 8.28 -14.08 14.92
N SER A 41 9.35 -13.30 15.06
CA SER A 41 10.57 -13.72 15.75
C SER A 41 10.90 -12.71 16.85
N PRO A 42 10.56 -12.99 18.12
CA PRO A 42 10.85 -12.09 19.23
C PRO A 42 12.35 -11.80 19.40
N GLY A 43 12.71 -10.55 19.70
CA GLY A 43 14.09 -10.09 19.88
C GLY A 43 14.92 -9.98 18.59
N SER A 44 14.32 -10.19 17.42
CA SER A 44 15.01 -10.20 16.12
C SER A 44 15.29 -8.81 15.55
N HIS A 45 15.85 -7.92 16.37
CA HIS A 45 16.22 -6.56 15.97
C HIS A 45 17.56 -6.55 15.23
N LYS A 46 17.58 -5.95 14.04
CA LYS A 46 18.83 -5.67 13.32
C LYS A 46 19.58 -4.54 14.00
N THR A 47 20.89 -4.68 14.13
CA THR A 47 21.75 -3.59 14.59
C THR A 47 21.75 -2.43 13.58
N LEU A 48 22.05 -1.20 14.04
CA LEU A 48 22.23 -0.07 13.13
C LEU A 48 23.31 -0.30 12.08
N ALA A 49 24.32 -1.12 12.36
CA ALA A 49 25.35 -1.49 11.39
C ALA A 49 24.78 -2.34 10.24
N GLN A 50 23.93 -3.33 10.56
CA GLN A 50 23.23 -4.12 9.55
C GLN A 50 22.29 -3.26 8.72
N ILE A 51 21.51 -2.37 9.37
CA ILE A 51 20.62 -1.43 8.66
C ILE A 51 21.39 -0.50 7.75
N ARG A 52 22.53 0.04 8.21
CA ARG A 52 23.40 0.88 7.38
C ARG A 52 23.89 0.11 6.15
N GLY A 53 24.37 -1.11 6.33
CA GLY A 53 24.81 -1.96 5.22
C GLY A 53 23.69 -2.27 4.21
N GLU A 54 22.46 -2.51 4.68
CA GLU A 54 21.30 -2.70 3.79
C GLU A 54 20.96 -1.41 3.03
N LEU A 55 20.95 -0.25 3.69
CA LEU A 55 20.70 1.03 3.03
C LEU A 55 21.80 1.38 2.00
N ASP A 56 23.05 1.05 2.29
CA ASP A 56 24.18 1.26 1.38
C ASP A 56 24.08 0.33 0.15
N ALA A 57 23.76 -0.95 0.37
CA ALA A 57 23.52 -1.91 -0.71
C ALA A 57 22.34 -1.49 -1.59
N LEU A 58 21.25 -1.00 -0.99
CA LEU A 58 20.09 -0.47 -1.69
C LEU A 58 20.45 0.74 -2.55
N SER A 59 21.18 1.71 -1.97
CA SER A 59 21.59 2.94 -2.65
C SER A 59 22.51 2.65 -3.84
N ALA A 60 23.31 1.58 -3.78
CA ALA A 60 24.21 1.18 -4.84
C ALA A 60 23.51 0.61 -6.08
N VAL A 61 22.32 0.03 -5.93
CA VAL A 61 21.64 -0.73 -6.99
C VAL A 61 20.29 -0.15 -7.42
N ARG A 62 19.74 0.79 -6.65
CA ARG A 62 18.39 1.31 -6.88
C ARG A 62 18.23 2.79 -6.53
N GLN A 63 17.75 3.54 -7.51
CA GLN A 63 17.22 4.89 -7.35
C GLN A 63 15.79 4.83 -6.83
N CYS A 64 15.51 5.54 -5.73
CA CYS A 64 14.16 5.71 -5.21
C CYS A 64 13.97 7.03 -4.47
N ASP A 65 12.71 7.43 -4.30
CA ASP A 65 12.33 8.67 -3.59
C ASP A 65 12.05 8.41 -2.10
N ALA A 66 11.68 7.17 -1.74
CA ALA A 66 11.34 6.81 -0.38
C ALA A 66 11.80 5.40 0.02
N VAL A 67 11.93 5.18 1.33
CA VAL A 67 12.12 3.85 1.94
C VAL A 67 10.99 3.59 2.92
N CYS A 68 10.29 2.47 2.71
CA CYS A 68 9.26 1.94 3.59
C CYS A 68 9.90 1.08 4.69
N ILE A 69 9.86 1.56 5.92
CA ILE A 69 10.27 0.85 7.13
C ILE A 69 9.08 0.00 7.59
N ALA A 70 9.25 -1.32 7.62
CA ALA A 70 8.19 -2.31 7.83
C ALA A 70 8.75 -3.61 8.44
N GLY A 71 8.19 -4.79 8.13
CA GLY A 71 8.63 -6.09 8.66
C GLY A 71 7.65 -6.65 9.68
N GLY A 72 8.14 -6.95 10.90
CA GLY A 72 7.28 -7.21 12.06
C GLY A 72 6.54 -5.94 12.48
N GLU A 73 6.81 -5.45 13.68
CA GLU A 73 6.34 -4.14 14.15
C GLU A 73 7.54 -3.22 14.41
N PRO A 74 7.84 -2.28 13.49
CA PRO A 74 8.97 -1.35 13.65
C PRO A 74 8.97 -0.55 14.95
N LEU A 75 7.81 -0.23 15.53
CA LEU A 75 7.72 0.51 16.79
C LEU A 75 8.35 -0.22 17.98
N LEU A 76 8.60 -1.53 17.86
CA LEU A 76 9.29 -2.32 18.88
C LEU A 76 10.81 -2.21 18.79
N HIS A 77 11.34 -1.65 17.70
CA HIS A 77 12.79 -1.52 17.55
C HIS A 77 13.33 -0.43 18.47
N PRO A 78 14.28 -0.73 19.39
CA PRO A 78 14.75 0.22 20.40
C PRO A 78 15.50 1.43 19.81
N GLN A 79 15.94 1.33 18.56
CA GLN A 79 16.66 2.38 17.84
C GLN A 79 15.89 2.89 16.60
N LEU A 80 14.56 2.86 16.62
CA LEU A 80 13.75 3.24 15.47
C LEU A 80 13.99 4.68 15.01
N GLU A 81 14.15 5.63 15.93
CA GLU A 81 14.41 7.03 15.58
C GLU A 81 15.74 7.18 14.84
N GLN A 82 16.78 6.46 15.25
CA GLN A 82 18.05 6.44 14.53
C GLN A 82 17.88 5.81 13.14
N ILE A 83 17.09 4.76 12.99
CA ILE A 83 16.82 4.14 11.67
C ILE A 83 16.10 5.12 10.74
N VAL A 84 15.11 5.85 11.24
CA VAL A 84 14.41 6.90 10.48
C VAL A 84 15.40 7.98 10.05
N ALA A 85 16.28 8.43 10.95
CA ALA A 85 17.31 9.42 10.63
C ALA A 85 18.28 8.91 9.55
N LEU A 86 18.73 7.64 9.62
CA LEU A 86 19.60 7.04 8.60
C LEU A 86 18.98 7.02 7.20
N VAL A 87 17.67 6.81 7.11
CA VAL A 87 16.94 6.89 5.84
C VAL A 87 16.89 8.34 5.36
N ALA A 88 16.53 9.28 6.23
CA ALA A 88 16.38 10.69 5.90
C ALA A 88 17.71 11.36 5.48
N GLU A 89 18.82 11.04 6.16
CA GLU A 89 20.17 11.52 5.88
C GLU A 89 20.65 11.18 4.45
N ARG A 90 20.12 10.10 3.87
CA ARG A 90 20.41 9.69 2.48
C ARG A 90 19.54 10.41 1.44
N GLY A 91 18.69 11.35 1.87
CA GLY A 91 17.78 12.07 0.99
C GLY A 91 16.52 11.29 0.61
N TYR A 92 16.29 10.13 1.22
CA TYR A 92 15.06 9.36 1.05
C TYR A 92 13.96 9.88 1.99
N LYS A 93 12.71 9.85 1.52
CA LYS A 93 11.56 10.01 2.40
C LYS A 93 11.40 8.75 3.25
N ALA A 94 11.52 8.87 4.57
CA ALA A 94 11.22 7.78 5.48
C ALA A 94 9.70 7.62 5.64
N LEU A 95 9.19 6.42 5.34
CA LEU A 95 7.78 6.04 5.50
C LEU A 95 7.70 4.87 6.47
N LEU A 96 6.73 4.88 7.39
CA LEU A 96 6.62 3.86 8.44
C LEU A 96 5.30 3.10 8.31
N ASN A 97 5.39 1.80 8.09
CA ASN A 97 4.25 0.88 8.16
C ASN A 97 4.18 0.30 9.57
N THR A 98 3.06 0.47 10.25
CA THR A 98 2.90 0.05 11.65
C THR A 98 1.46 -0.37 11.96
N ASN A 99 1.29 -1.30 12.89
CA ASN A 99 0.00 -1.70 13.47
C ASN A 99 -0.53 -0.70 14.52
N ALA A 100 0.31 0.28 14.88
CA ALA A 100 0.04 1.38 15.80
C ALA A 100 -0.19 1.03 17.28
N LEU A 101 -0.08 -0.25 17.69
CA LEU A 101 -0.40 -0.65 19.07
C LEU A 101 0.52 0.01 20.11
N ALA A 102 1.81 0.16 19.79
CA ALA A 102 2.79 0.80 20.67
C ALA A 102 2.92 2.32 20.42
N MET A 103 2.10 2.89 19.53
CA MET A 103 2.24 4.29 19.14
C MET A 103 1.80 5.23 20.26
N THR A 104 2.63 6.22 20.56
CA THR A 104 2.30 7.35 21.43
C THR A 104 2.54 8.66 20.71
N GLU A 105 1.89 9.74 21.18
CA GLU A 105 2.09 11.07 20.60
C GLU A 105 3.55 11.52 20.71
N ASP A 106 4.22 11.27 21.83
CA ASP A 106 5.62 11.62 22.03
C ASP A 106 6.55 10.85 21.09
N MET A 107 6.29 9.55 20.90
CA MET A 107 7.01 8.76 19.91
C MET A 107 6.81 9.31 18.50
N MET A 108 5.58 9.64 18.11
CA MET A 108 5.27 10.24 16.83
C MET A 108 6.03 11.57 16.61
N ARG A 109 6.11 12.43 17.64
CA ARG A 109 6.90 13.67 17.60
C ARG A 109 8.38 13.40 17.41
N ARG A 110 8.96 12.43 18.14
CA ARG A 110 10.37 12.03 18.00
C ARG A 110 10.67 11.46 16.60
N LEU A 111 9.78 10.63 16.05
CA LEU A 111 9.92 10.09 14.70
C LEU A 111 9.85 11.17 13.62
N LYS A 112 8.93 12.14 13.76
CA LYS A 112 8.87 13.32 12.88
C LYS A 112 10.17 14.12 12.95
N ALA A 113 10.68 14.37 14.17
CA ALA A 113 11.94 15.09 14.37
C ALA A 113 13.13 14.36 13.74
N ALA A 114 13.12 13.02 13.74
CA ALA A 114 14.11 12.19 13.06
C ALA A 114 13.98 12.20 11.51
N GLY A 115 12.94 12.83 10.95
CA GLY A 115 12.76 13.00 9.51
C GLY A 115 11.65 12.15 8.87
N LEU A 116 10.85 11.45 9.67
CA LEU A 116 9.70 10.69 9.17
C LEU A 116 8.73 11.59 8.40
N LYS A 117 8.26 11.12 7.24
CA LYS A 117 7.33 11.88 6.38
C LYS A 117 5.92 11.32 6.38
N LYS A 118 5.77 10.02 6.63
CA LYS A 118 4.50 9.32 6.44
C LYS A 118 4.33 8.15 7.41
N PHE A 119 3.11 8.02 7.91
CA PHE A 119 2.60 6.79 8.49
C PHE A 119 1.64 6.08 7.53
N SER A 120 1.77 4.75 7.47
CA SER A 120 0.72 3.86 6.99
C SER A 120 0.32 2.92 8.12
N PHE A 121 -0.85 3.15 8.69
CA PHE A 121 -1.38 2.36 9.79
C PHE A 121 -2.10 1.13 9.24
N HIS A 122 -1.64 -0.08 9.57
CA HIS A 122 -2.33 -1.31 9.18
C HIS A 122 -3.36 -1.68 10.25
N ILE A 123 -4.64 -1.51 9.91
CA ILE A 123 -5.77 -1.83 10.78
C ILE A 123 -6.79 -2.56 9.91
N ASP A 124 -7.15 -3.78 10.30
CA ASP A 124 -8.15 -4.63 9.65
C ASP A 124 -8.76 -5.63 10.66
N SER A 125 -9.91 -6.19 10.31
CA SER A 125 -10.72 -7.05 11.18
C SER A 125 -10.11 -8.42 11.49
N TYR A 126 -9.13 -8.88 10.72
CA TYR A 126 -8.43 -10.15 10.91
C TYR A 126 -7.17 -10.02 11.79
N GLN A 127 -7.03 -8.90 12.50
CA GLN A 127 -5.99 -8.68 13.51
C GLN A 127 -6.48 -9.08 14.90
N ARG A 128 -5.76 -9.99 15.56
CA ARG A 128 -5.89 -10.25 16.99
C ARG A 128 -5.08 -9.21 17.75
N ARG A 129 -5.77 -8.15 18.15
CA ARG A 129 -5.19 -7.01 18.85
C ARG A 129 -5.96 -6.70 20.14
N PRO A 130 -5.29 -6.33 21.24
CA PRO A 130 -5.95 -6.03 22.50
C PRO A 130 -7.08 -4.99 22.35
N GLY A 131 -8.28 -5.30 22.85
CA GLY A 131 -9.45 -4.43 22.81
C GLY A 131 -10.24 -4.43 21.49
N TRP A 132 -9.69 -4.96 20.39
CA TRP A 132 -10.35 -4.93 19.07
C TRP A 132 -10.46 -6.28 18.35
N THR A 133 -10.04 -7.39 18.97
CA THR A 133 -10.24 -8.73 18.41
C THR A 133 -11.72 -8.98 18.09
N GLY A 134 -12.01 -9.45 16.88
CA GLY A 134 -13.36 -9.78 16.41
C GLY A 134 -14.24 -8.57 16.09
N LYS A 135 -13.68 -7.35 16.04
CA LYS A 135 -14.41 -6.14 15.63
C LYS A 135 -14.50 -6.06 14.11
N SER A 136 -15.62 -5.55 13.63
CA SER A 136 -15.81 -5.30 12.19
C SER A 136 -14.97 -4.12 11.70
N GLU A 137 -14.83 -4.02 10.37
CA GLU A 137 -14.17 -2.89 9.72
C GLU A 137 -14.75 -1.53 10.15
N ALA A 138 -16.08 -1.46 10.31
CA ALA A 138 -16.78 -0.26 10.76
C ALA A 138 -16.45 0.10 12.22
N GLN A 139 -16.35 -0.89 13.12
CA GLN A 139 -15.99 -0.65 14.51
C GLN A 139 -14.53 -0.18 14.64
N LEU A 140 -13.62 -0.75 13.83
CA LEU A 140 -12.22 -0.35 13.80
C LEU A 140 -11.98 1.08 13.32
N ASN A 141 -12.96 1.74 12.72
CA ASN A 141 -12.87 3.16 12.35
C ASN A 141 -12.66 4.08 13.55
N GLU A 142 -13.10 3.69 14.75
CA GLU A 142 -12.81 4.44 15.98
C GLU A 142 -11.29 4.49 16.23
N LEU A 143 -10.62 3.35 16.12
CA LEU A 143 -9.16 3.26 16.23
C LEU A 143 -8.45 4.02 15.11
N ARG A 144 -8.91 3.88 13.86
CA ARG A 144 -8.33 4.62 12.72
C ARG A 144 -8.44 6.13 12.94
N LEU A 145 -9.60 6.60 13.42
CA LEU A 145 -9.81 8.01 13.71
C LEU A 145 -8.92 8.51 14.84
N ALA A 146 -8.69 7.70 15.89
CA ALA A 146 -7.76 8.05 16.96
C ALA A 146 -6.33 8.27 16.43
N MET A 147 -5.84 7.39 15.55
CA MET A 147 -4.51 7.52 14.93
C MET A 147 -4.43 8.72 13.97
N ALA A 148 -5.49 8.95 13.19
CA ALA A 148 -5.56 10.10 12.28
C ALA A 148 -5.52 11.44 13.06
N ARG A 149 -6.27 11.55 14.16
CA ARG A 149 -6.28 12.74 15.04
C ARG A 149 -4.94 12.95 15.74
N MET A 150 -4.30 11.88 16.20
CA MET A 150 -2.95 11.97 16.76
C MET A 150 -1.95 12.50 15.72
N THR A 151 -2.04 12.00 14.48
CA THR A 151 -1.19 12.46 13.37
C THR A 151 -1.44 13.91 13.01
N GLU A 152 -2.70 14.34 12.95
CA GLU A 152 -3.09 15.75 12.76
C GLU A 152 -2.53 16.64 13.88
N LYS A 153 -2.66 16.22 15.15
CA LYS A 153 -2.17 16.98 16.32
C LYS A 153 -0.65 17.17 16.31
N VAL A 154 0.10 16.19 15.82
CA VAL A 154 1.56 16.34 15.61
C VAL A 154 1.86 17.21 14.38
N GLY A 155 1.02 17.13 13.35
CA GLY A 155 1.07 17.93 12.13
C GLY A 155 2.26 17.60 11.22
N GLY A 156 2.18 18.00 9.94
CA GLY A 156 3.29 17.85 8.99
C GLY A 156 3.65 16.41 8.62
N LEU A 157 2.76 15.45 8.89
CA LEU A 157 2.92 14.04 8.58
C LEU A 157 1.77 13.57 7.68
N TYR A 158 2.08 12.77 6.68
CA TYR A 158 1.07 12.07 5.90
C TYR A 158 0.50 10.90 6.69
N CYS A 159 -0.82 10.70 6.62
CA CYS A 159 -1.54 9.60 7.27
C CYS A 159 -2.33 8.78 6.23
N SER A 160 -1.99 7.50 6.07
CA SER A 160 -2.83 6.51 5.39
C SER A 160 -3.16 5.31 6.25
N PHE A 161 -4.17 4.56 5.82
CA PHE A 161 -4.50 3.26 6.37
C PHE A 161 -4.31 2.16 5.34
N ASN A 162 -3.74 1.06 5.76
CA ASN A 162 -3.75 -0.20 5.05
C ASN A 162 -4.85 -1.07 5.65
N THR A 163 -5.59 -1.77 4.80
CA THR A 163 -6.59 -2.77 5.21
C THR A 163 -6.49 -3.94 4.26
N THR A 164 -6.35 -5.14 4.82
CA THR A 164 -6.36 -6.38 4.04
C THR A 164 -7.80 -6.74 3.69
N VAL A 165 -8.08 -7.01 2.41
CA VAL A 165 -9.41 -7.34 1.89
C VAL A 165 -9.51 -8.84 1.70
N TYR A 166 -10.26 -9.47 2.58
CA TYR A 166 -10.69 -10.87 2.55
C TYR A 166 -12.01 -11.02 1.80
N PRO A 167 -12.36 -12.25 1.32
CA PRO A 167 -13.60 -12.49 0.58
C PRO A 167 -14.86 -11.97 1.25
N ASP A 168 -14.97 -12.16 2.56
CA ASP A 168 -16.10 -11.74 3.40
C ASP A 168 -16.10 -10.23 3.72
N THR A 169 -14.93 -9.60 3.76
CA THR A 169 -14.75 -8.14 4.00
C THR A 169 -14.77 -7.30 2.72
N LEU A 170 -14.83 -7.91 1.52
CA LEU A 170 -14.90 -7.18 0.25
C LEU A 170 -16.04 -6.14 0.25
N LYS A 171 -17.20 -6.52 0.79
CA LYS A 171 -18.38 -5.67 0.96
C LYS A 171 -18.15 -4.42 1.82
N ASP A 172 -17.13 -4.41 2.68
CA ASP A 172 -16.83 -3.29 3.57
C ASP A 172 -16.00 -2.20 2.89
N VAL A 173 -15.38 -2.47 1.73
CA VAL A 173 -14.51 -1.52 1.02
C VAL A 173 -15.20 -0.17 0.72
N PRO A 174 -16.46 -0.11 0.21
CA PRO A 174 -17.14 1.17 -0.03
C PRO A 174 -17.35 1.97 1.26
N GLN A 175 -17.70 1.31 2.37
CA GLN A 175 -17.91 1.97 3.66
C GLN A 175 -16.62 2.58 4.20
N LEU A 176 -15.48 1.89 4.02
CA LEU A 176 -14.16 2.39 4.42
C LEU A 176 -13.75 3.60 3.59
N LEU A 177 -14.05 3.60 2.28
CA LEU A 177 -13.83 4.77 1.43
C LEU A 177 -14.72 5.94 1.82
N LYS A 178 -15.97 5.70 2.23
CA LYS A 178 -16.88 6.73 2.72
C LYS A 178 -16.39 7.33 4.03
N TRP A 179 -15.96 6.50 4.97
CA TRP A 179 -15.33 6.96 6.22
C TRP A 179 -14.07 7.80 5.93
N ALA A 180 -13.19 7.31 5.05
CA ALA A 180 -12.00 8.05 4.67
C ALA A 180 -12.33 9.39 3.98
N GLN A 181 -13.40 9.45 3.19
CA GLN A 181 -13.89 10.71 2.61
C GLN A 181 -14.36 11.68 3.71
N GLN A 182 -15.17 11.22 4.68
CA GLN A 182 -15.65 12.06 5.78
C GLN A 182 -14.50 12.69 6.59
N HIS A 183 -13.35 12.02 6.62
CA HIS A 183 -12.13 12.49 7.29
C HIS A 183 -11.00 12.88 6.32
N ILE A 184 -11.31 13.24 5.07
CA ILE A 184 -10.33 13.48 4.00
C ILE A 184 -9.26 14.54 4.33
N ALA A 185 -9.53 15.45 5.26
CA ALA A 185 -8.58 16.46 5.72
C ALA A 185 -7.38 15.87 6.49
N ILE A 186 -7.58 14.72 7.15
CA ILE A 186 -6.57 14.06 8.00
C ILE A 186 -6.24 12.65 7.55
N VAL A 187 -7.10 12.04 6.73
CA VAL A 187 -6.88 10.73 6.10
C VAL A 187 -6.51 10.96 4.64
N HIS A 188 -5.21 10.92 4.35
CA HIS A 188 -4.67 11.28 3.04
C HIS A 188 -4.74 10.14 2.02
N GLY A 189 -4.80 8.89 2.50
CA GLY A 189 -5.03 7.76 1.60
C GLY A 189 -5.47 6.46 2.26
N MET A 190 -5.98 5.57 1.42
CA MET A 190 -6.46 4.23 1.76
C MET A 190 -5.82 3.21 0.84
N ASN A 191 -5.21 2.18 1.42
CA ASN A 191 -4.58 1.09 0.68
C ASN A 191 -5.34 -0.20 0.99
N PHE A 192 -5.98 -0.77 -0.02
CA PHE A 192 -6.67 -2.06 0.06
C PHE A 192 -5.74 -3.14 -0.46
N ILE A 193 -5.33 -4.05 0.41
CA ILE A 193 -4.41 -5.14 0.06
C ILE A 193 -5.24 -6.40 -0.07
N ILE A 194 -5.36 -6.97 -1.27
CA ILE A 194 -6.14 -8.19 -1.44
C ILE A 194 -5.45 -9.34 -0.71
N PHE A 195 -6.19 -10.08 0.10
CA PHE A 195 -5.66 -11.24 0.78
C PHE A 195 -5.23 -12.32 -0.22
N ARG A 196 -4.04 -12.89 0.02
CA ARG A 196 -3.50 -14.04 -0.71
C ARG A 196 -2.99 -15.06 0.28
N SER A 197 -3.23 -16.32 -0.02
CA SER A 197 -2.64 -17.42 0.71
C SER A 197 -2.32 -18.59 -0.20
N ALA A 198 -1.59 -19.54 0.35
CA ALA A 198 -1.34 -20.80 -0.31
C ALA A 198 -2.64 -21.58 -0.50
N GLN A 199 -2.84 -22.05 -1.71
CA GLN A 199 -4.03 -22.79 -2.11
C GLN A 199 -3.74 -24.28 -2.20
N ASP A 200 -4.68 -25.12 -1.79
CA ASP A 200 -4.56 -26.60 -1.80
C ASP A 200 -4.53 -27.19 -3.22
N ARG A 201 -4.90 -26.41 -4.25
CA ARG A 201 -4.77 -26.81 -5.66
C ARG A 201 -3.32 -26.88 -6.15
N PHE A 202 -2.34 -26.54 -5.32
CA PHE A 202 -0.92 -26.60 -5.64
C PHE A 202 -0.14 -27.42 -4.60
N GLU A 203 0.86 -28.14 -5.10
CA GLU A 203 1.95 -28.66 -4.30
C GLU A 203 3.12 -27.68 -4.32
N TYR A 204 3.78 -27.49 -3.17
CA TYR A 204 4.88 -26.53 -3.04
C TYR A 204 6.21 -27.25 -2.89
N TYR A 205 7.24 -26.73 -3.56
CA TYR A 205 8.57 -27.31 -3.61
C TYR A 205 9.64 -26.27 -3.31
N ALA A 206 10.59 -26.65 -2.44
CA ALA A 206 11.87 -25.98 -2.27
C ALA A 206 12.92 -26.74 -3.09
N GLY A 207 13.26 -26.21 -4.27
CA GLY A 207 14.07 -26.93 -5.26
C GLY A 207 13.37 -28.22 -5.71
N LYS A 208 13.94 -29.38 -5.37
CA LYS A 208 13.37 -30.70 -5.69
C LYS A 208 12.53 -31.30 -4.55
N THR A 209 12.52 -30.68 -3.38
CA THR A 209 11.91 -31.24 -2.18
C THR A 209 10.50 -30.70 -2.01
N LYS A 210 9.49 -31.57 -1.98
CA LYS A 210 8.12 -31.21 -1.63
C LYS A 210 8.07 -30.76 -0.17
N ILE A 211 7.44 -29.63 0.10
CA ILE A 211 7.33 -29.07 1.45
C ILE A 211 5.87 -28.92 1.87
N SER A 212 5.64 -28.97 3.18
CA SER A 212 4.39 -28.53 3.77
C SER A 212 4.54 -27.07 4.20
N LEU A 213 3.62 -26.21 3.75
CA LEU A 213 3.59 -24.82 4.15
C LEU A 213 3.02 -24.64 5.56
N PRO A 214 3.57 -23.69 6.34
CA PRO A 214 3.04 -23.36 7.67
C PRO A 214 1.61 -22.81 7.57
N GLN A 215 0.85 -22.93 8.66
CA GLN A 215 -0.52 -22.41 8.73
C GLN A 215 -0.61 -20.90 8.48
N THR A 216 0.41 -20.12 8.88
CA THR A 216 0.48 -18.68 8.62
C THR A 216 0.42 -18.33 7.13
N VAL A 217 0.99 -19.17 6.26
CA VAL A 217 0.99 -18.97 4.80
C VAL A 217 -0.30 -19.48 4.15
N ARG A 218 -0.99 -20.44 4.78
CA ARG A 218 -2.32 -20.91 4.34
C ARG A 218 -3.43 -19.92 4.72
N GLY A 219 -3.22 -19.14 5.78
CA GLY A 219 -4.16 -18.12 6.22
C GLY A 219 -5.45 -18.69 6.85
N PRO A 220 -6.44 -17.84 7.13
CA PRO A 220 -7.73 -18.29 7.64
C PRO A 220 -8.51 -19.05 6.55
N ALA A 221 -9.35 -20.00 6.99
CA ALA A 221 -10.37 -20.57 6.12
C ALA A 221 -11.44 -19.50 5.88
N VAL A 222 -11.53 -18.98 4.66
CA VAL A 222 -12.55 -17.99 4.31
C VAL A 222 -13.58 -18.61 3.37
N ASP A 223 -14.85 -18.48 3.73
CA ASP A 223 -15.97 -18.89 2.90
C ASP A 223 -15.99 -18.09 1.59
N GLY A 224 -16.20 -18.77 0.45
CA GLY A 224 -16.30 -18.12 -0.87
C GLY A 224 -15.02 -18.13 -1.73
N GLY A 225 -13.93 -18.72 -1.24
CA GLY A 225 -12.69 -18.89 -2.01
C GLY A 225 -11.78 -17.64 -2.05
N LEU A 226 -10.49 -17.85 -2.30
CA LEU A 226 -9.43 -16.82 -2.17
C LEU A 226 -9.22 -15.96 -3.42
N ASP A 227 -10.02 -16.18 -4.47
CA ASP A 227 -9.78 -15.66 -5.82
C ASP A 227 -10.41 -14.27 -6.05
N ILE A 228 -10.37 -13.36 -5.07
CA ILE A 228 -10.78 -11.95 -5.28
C ILE A 228 -9.83 -11.29 -6.27
N SER A 229 -10.35 -10.65 -7.31
CA SER A 229 -9.57 -9.87 -8.26
C SER A 229 -9.56 -8.38 -7.92
N VAL A 230 -8.62 -7.63 -8.50
CA VAL A 230 -8.66 -6.14 -8.46
C VAL A 230 -9.96 -5.61 -9.09
N GLY A 231 -10.48 -6.32 -10.11
CA GLY A 231 -11.74 -5.99 -10.76
C GLY A 231 -12.93 -6.05 -9.80
N ASP A 232 -12.96 -7.03 -8.90
CA ASP A 232 -14.03 -7.21 -7.91
C ASP A 232 -14.02 -6.08 -6.88
N VAL A 233 -12.84 -5.71 -6.37
CA VAL A 233 -12.69 -4.56 -5.47
C VAL A 233 -13.16 -3.26 -6.14
N VAL A 234 -12.77 -3.03 -7.40
CA VAL A 234 -13.23 -1.85 -8.15
C VAL A 234 -14.73 -1.88 -8.43
N ALA A 235 -15.28 -3.06 -8.75
CA ALA A 235 -16.72 -3.22 -8.96
C ALA A 235 -17.50 -2.91 -7.69
N GLU A 236 -17.03 -3.37 -6.54
CA GLU A 236 -17.64 -3.08 -5.24
C GLU A 236 -17.58 -1.59 -4.93
N ILE A 237 -16.42 -0.93 -5.10
CA ILE A 237 -16.29 0.53 -4.92
C ILE A 237 -17.26 1.30 -5.82
N ARG A 238 -17.42 0.87 -7.08
CA ARG A 238 -18.29 1.54 -8.06
C ARG A 238 -19.78 1.45 -7.74
N ARG A 239 -20.21 0.61 -6.79
CA ARG A 239 -21.59 0.59 -6.30
C ARG A 239 -21.95 1.93 -5.64
N ASP A 240 -21.09 2.41 -4.74
CA ASP A 240 -21.30 3.67 -4.02
C ASP A 240 -20.65 4.87 -4.73
N TYR A 241 -19.62 4.60 -5.53
CA TYR A 241 -18.88 5.61 -6.30
C TYR A 241 -18.88 5.29 -7.81
N PRO A 242 -20.00 5.44 -8.53
CA PRO A 242 -20.09 5.04 -9.95
C PRO A 242 -19.06 5.72 -10.88
N ALA A 243 -18.57 6.89 -10.48
CA ALA A 243 -17.55 7.63 -11.24
C ALA A 243 -16.11 7.22 -10.91
N TYR A 244 -15.89 6.27 -9.99
CA TYR A 244 -14.56 5.80 -9.58
C TYR A 244 -13.78 5.29 -10.78
N GLU A 245 -12.65 5.95 -11.05
CA GLU A 245 -11.78 5.64 -12.17
C GLU A 245 -10.32 5.72 -11.74
N PRO A 246 -9.55 4.63 -11.91
CA PRO A 246 -8.10 4.65 -11.71
C PRO A 246 -7.39 5.58 -12.69
N CYS A 247 -6.19 6.02 -12.28
CA CYS A 247 -5.33 6.88 -13.09
C CYS A 247 -4.07 6.14 -13.56
N ALA A 248 -3.57 5.18 -12.78
CA ALA A 248 -2.30 4.53 -13.06
C ALA A 248 -2.21 3.12 -12.47
N TYR A 249 -1.27 2.32 -12.98
CA TYR A 249 -1.08 0.95 -12.55
C TYR A 249 0.36 0.43 -12.69
N LEU A 250 0.65 -0.61 -11.92
CA LEU A 250 1.79 -1.52 -12.08
C LEU A 250 1.22 -2.90 -12.40
N ASN A 251 1.64 -3.53 -13.50
CA ASN A 251 1.19 -4.88 -13.87
C ASN A 251 2.08 -5.99 -13.34
N ALA A 252 1.61 -7.23 -13.56
CA ALA A 252 2.40 -8.43 -13.36
C ALA A 252 3.37 -8.63 -14.52
N PHE A 253 4.47 -9.35 -14.29
CA PHE A 253 5.44 -9.67 -15.34
C PHE A 253 4.80 -10.42 -16.53
N GLU A 254 3.79 -11.24 -16.27
CA GLU A 254 3.20 -12.13 -17.27
C GLU A 254 2.26 -11.42 -18.25
N THR A 255 1.53 -10.40 -17.79
CA THR A 255 0.56 -9.69 -18.64
C THR A 255 0.18 -8.32 -18.06
N PRO A 256 -0.03 -7.31 -18.93
CA PRO A 256 -0.47 -5.98 -18.52
C PRO A 256 -1.85 -5.94 -17.84
N ASP A 257 -2.70 -6.94 -18.05
CA ASP A 257 -4.07 -7.00 -17.49
C ASP A 257 -4.14 -7.54 -16.06
N ILE A 258 -3.06 -8.11 -15.54
CA ILE A 258 -2.97 -8.44 -14.12
C ILE A 258 -2.44 -7.21 -13.38
N PHE A 259 -3.38 -6.41 -12.86
CA PHE A 259 -3.06 -5.25 -12.03
C PHE A 259 -2.52 -5.72 -10.67
N ARG A 260 -1.32 -5.23 -10.34
CA ARG A 260 -0.61 -5.51 -9.09
C ARG A 260 -0.73 -4.34 -8.13
N TRP A 261 -0.61 -3.14 -8.69
CA TRP A 261 -0.95 -1.91 -8.04
C TRP A 261 -1.89 -1.12 -8.94
N LEU A 262 -2.97 -0.62 -8.38
CA LEU A 262 -3.92 0.22 -9.09
C LEU A 262 -4.14 1.48 -8.26
N PHE A 263 -3.79 2.63 -8.84
CA PHE A 263 -3.80 3.92 -8.16
C PHE A 263 -4.95 4.78 -8.65
N THR A 264 -5.64 5.38 -7.70
CA THR A 264 -6.71 6.35 -7.95
C THR A 264 -6.46 7.59 -7.12
N ILE A 265 -6.57 8.75 -7.76
CA ILE A 265 -6.50 10.03 -7.06
C ILE A 265 -7.88 10.68 -7.17
N ARG A 266 -8.53 10.89 -6.03
CA ARG A 266 -9.84 11.55 -5.95
C ARG A 266 -9.71 12.96 -5.38
N LEU A 267 -10.49 13.88 -5.93
CA LEU A 267 -10.58 15.28 -5.49
C LEU A 267 -11.92 15.52 -4.83
N GLY A 268 -11.93 16.05 -3.60
CA GLY A 268 -13.18 16.26 -2.89
C GLY A 268 -13.06 16.97 -1.55
N THR A 269 -14.15 16.94 -0.80
CA THR A 269 -14.31 17.40 0.58
C THR A 269 -14.88 16.28 1.43
N SER A 270 -15.10 16.55 2.72
CA SER A 270 -15.83 15.63 3.61
C SER A 270 -17.21 15.24 3.07
N ASP A 271 -17.84 16.16 2.34
CA ASP A 271 -19.24 16.05 1.96
C ASP A 271 -19.42 15.48 0.54
N ALA A 272 -18.44 15.67 -0.35
CA ALA A 272 -18.57 15.26 -1.74
C ALA A 272 -17.22 15.01 -2.43
N ILE A 273 -17.19 14.02 -3.34
CA ILE A 273 -16.10 13.82 -4.29
C ILE A 273 -16.49 14.47 -5.63
N TYR A 274 -15.70 15.44 -6.08
CA TYR A 274 -15.94 16.14 -7.35
C TYR A 274 -15.49 15.30 -8.55
N GLY A 275 -14.41 14.54 -8.43
CA GLY A 275 -13.98 13.65 -9.49
C GLY A 275 -12.64 12.97 -9.21
N TYR A 276 -12.08 12.39 -10.27
CA TYR A 276 -10.87 11.58 -10.24
C TYR A 276 -9.89 12.11 -11.27
N LEU A 277 -8.63 12.24 -10.89
CA LEU A 277 -7.58 12.62 -11.84
C LEU A 277 -7.33 11.47 -12.82
N GLY A 278 -7.07 11.79 -14.08
CA GLY A 278 -6.78 10.80 -15.10
C GLY A 278 -5.29 10.51 -15.29
N PRO A 279 -4.96 9.67 -16.29
CA PRO A 279 -3.60 9.20 -16.54
C PRO A 279 -2.64 10.31 -16.97
N LYS A 280 -3.12 11.38 -17.61
CA LYS A 280 -2.24 12.47 -18.10
C LYS A 280 -1.68 13.31 -16.97
N VAL A 281 -2.44 13.49 -15.89
CA VAL A 281 -1.92 14.14 -14.68
C VAL A 281 -0.85 13.27 -14.03
N MET A 282 -1.07 11.95 -13.92
CA MET A 282 -0.08 11.06 -13.34
C MET A 282 1.21 11.02 -14.18
N GLU A 283 1.09 10.89 -15.50
CA GLU A 283 2.21 10.90 -16.43
C GLU A 283 3.05 12.19 -16.29
N MET A 284 2.39 13.35 -16.28
CA MET A 284 3.05 14.63 -16.11
C MET A 284 3.72 14.74 -14.73
N ALA A 285 3.05 14.34 -13.65
CA ALA A 285 3.59 14.44 -12.30
C ALA A 285 4.83 13.54 -12.11
N GLN A 286 4.76 12.29 -12.57
CA GLN A 286 5.88 11.35 -12.51
C GLN A 286 7.02 11.78 -13.42
N GLY A 287 6.73 12.14 -14.68
CA GLY A 287 7.73 12.52 -15.66
C GLY A 287 8.44 13.83 -15.32
N LEU A 288 7.71 14.86 -14.89
CA LEU A 288 8.32 16.15 -14.52
C LEU A 288 9.17 16.01 -13.26
N TYR A 289 8.70 15.29 -12.24
CA TYR A 289 9.49 15.07 -11.03
C TYR A 289 10.74 14.23 -11.33
N HIS A 290 10.62 13.20 -12.17
CA HIS A 290 11.77 12.39 -12.60
C HIS A 290 12.78 13.22 -13.40
N PHE A 291 12.32 14.06 -14.32
CA PHE A 291 13.18 14.97 -15.07
C PHE A 291 13.94 15.96 -14.16
N LEU A 292 13.28 16.49 -13.12
CA LEU A 292 13.86 17.50 -12.23
C LEU A 292 14.72 16.90 -11.10
N ALA A 293 14.33 15.76 -10.55
CA ALA A 293 14.92 15.17 -9.35
C ALA A 293 15.69 13.86 -9.62
N GLY A 294 15.67 13.33 -10.84
CA GLY A 294 16.32 12.08 -11.22
C GLY A 294 15.70 10.82 -10.61
N ARG A 295 14.48 10.90 -10.07
CA ARG A 295 13.77 9.80 -9.39
C ARG A 295 12.26 9.96 -9.50
N TYR A 296 11.51 8.86 -9.44
CA TYR A 296 10.04 8.89 -9.54
C TYR A 296 9.36 9.45 -8.29
N LEU A 297 8.21 10.11 -8.48
CA LEU A 297 7.51 10.82 -7.42
C LEU A 297 6.86 9.83 -6.44
N GLY A 298 7.36 9.83 -5.20
CA GLY A 298 6.76 9.13 -4.07
C GLY A 298 5.63 9.90 -3.40
N PRO A 299 5.32 9.62 -2.13
CA PRO A 299 4.23 10.30 -1.46
C PRO A 299 4.55 11.79 -1.36
N VAL A 300 3.54 12.60 -1.64
CA VAL A 300 3.58 14.05 -1.43
C VAL A 300 3.21 14.37 0.02
N ASP A 301 3.59 15.56 0.48
CA ASP A 301 3.28 16.00 1.84
C ASP A 301 1.79 16.31 2.05
N ALA A 302 1.40 16.41 3.32
CA ALA A 302 0.02 16.71 3.73
C ALA A 302 -0.47 18.08 3.20
N ALA A 303 0.43 19.06 3.04
CA ALA A 303 0.06 20.39 2.55
C ALA A 303 -0.36 20.34 1.07
N THR A 304 0.37 19.57 0.26
CA THR A 304 0.05 19.31 -1.15
C THR A 304 -1.30 18.63 -1.29
N HIS A 305 -1.63 17.71 -0.37
CA HIS A 305 -2.96 17.10 -0.32
C HIS A 305 -4.07 18.10 0.01
N ALA A 306 -3.83 19.03 0.93
CA ALA A 306 -4.80 20.07 1.30
C ALA A 306 -4.95 21.18 0.24
N ALA A 307 -3.94 21.35 -0.64
CA ALA A 307 -3.91 22.36 -1.69
C ALA A 307 -4.38 21.83 -3.06
N ALA A 308 -5.35 20.92 -3.09
CA ALA A 308 -5.68 20.18 -4.31
C ALA A 308 -6.43 21.00 -5.38
N LYS A 309 -6.86 22.24 -5.09
CA LYS A 309 -7.50 23.11 -6.10
C LYS A 309 -6.59 23.38 -7.31
N TRP A 310 -5.28 23.44 -7.10
CA TRP A 310 -4.32 23.63 -8.21
C TRP A 310 -4.37 22.49 -9.24
N GLN A 311 -4.80 21.28 -8.83
CA GLN A 311 -4.98 20.15 -9.75
C GLN A 311 -6.06 20.40 -10.80
N PHE A 312 -6.99 21.34 -10.56
CA PHE A 312 -7.98 21.72 -11.56
C PHE A 312 -7.37 22.45 -12.77
N LEU A 313 -6.17 23.03 -12.65
CA LEU A 313 -5.47 23.59 -13.81
C LEU A 313 -5.16 22.51 -14.86
N ALA A 314 -5.02 21.25 -14.45
CA ALA A 314 -4.82 20.14 -15.36
C ALA A 314 -6.08 19.79 -16.19
N ALA A 315 -7.22 20.48 -16.00
CA ALA A 315 -8.41 20.32 -16.84
C ALA A 315 -8.14 20.56 -18.33
N VAL A 316 -7.10 21.32 -18.67
CA VAL A 316 -6.69 21.58 -20.06
C VAL A 316 -6.06 20.36 -20.76
N ILE A 317 -5.50 19.42 -19.99
CA ILE A 317 -4.82 18.22 -20.52
C ILE A 317 -5.49 16.90 -20.12
N ASP A 318 -6.32 16.89 -19.07
CA ASP A 318 -6.87 15.67 -18.49
C ASP A 318 -8.40 15.72 -18.35
N LYS A 319 -9.08 14.76 -18.98
CA LYS A 319 -10.55 14.66 -18.98
C LYS A 319 -11.12 14.33 -17.59
N GLY A 320 -10.36 13.67 -16.72
CA GLY A 320 -10.75 13.41 -15.34
C GLY A 320 -10.75 14.70 -14.53
N ALA A 321 -9.67 15.47 -14.62
CA ALA A 321 -9.55 16.79 -14.01
C ALA A 321 -10.62 17.78 -14.53
N ALA A 322 -10.90 17.80 -15.83
CA ALA A 322 -11.95 18.64 -16.42
C ALA A 322 -13.34 18.32 -15.87
N ARG A 323 -13.68 17.04 -15.74
CA ARG A 323 -14.96 16.60 -15.13
C ARG A 323 -15.04 16.95 -13.65
N ALA A 324 -13.92 16.83 -12.93
CA ALA A 324 -13.84 17.22 -11.52
C ALA A 324 -14.04 18.73 -11.34
N LEU A 325 -13.37 19.54 -12.17
CA LEU A 325 -13.54 21.01 -12.17
C LEU A 325 -14.99 21.40 -12.48
N PHE A 326 -15.60 20.82 -13.52
CA PHE A 326 -16.99 21.10 -13.87
C PHE A 326 -17.94 20.84 -12.69
N ARG A 327 -17.83 19.68 -12.04
CA ARG A 327 -18.65 19.33 -10.87
C ARG A 327 -18.38 20.24 -9.67
N TYR A 328 -17.12 20.63 -9.46
CA TYR A 328 -16.75 21.60 -8.43
C TYR A 328 -17.40 22.97 -8.68
N LEU A 329 -17.34 23.48 -9.91
CA LEU A 329 -17.99 24.74 -10.30
C LEU A 329 -19.50 24.67 -10.13
N CYS A 330 -20.15 23.58 -10.59
CA CYS A 330 -21.59 23.38 -10.38
C CYS A 330 -21.97 23.36 -8.89
N ALA A 331 -21.18 22.66 -8.06
CA ALA A 331 -21.41 22.63 -6.61
C ALA A 331 -21.23 24.02 -5.97
N GLY A 332 -20.27 24.80 -6.46
CA GLY A 332 -20.04 26.18 -6.02
C GLY A 332 -21.14 27.15 -6.46
N LEU A 333 -21.70 26.99 -7.66
CA LEU A 333 -22.85 27.78 -8.12
C LEU A 333 -24.11 27.50 -7.29
N LEU A 334 -24.31 26.25 -6.87
CA LEU A 334 -25.42 25.87 -5.98
C LEU A 334 -25.19 26.31 -4.52
N ARG A 335 -23.94 26.30 -4.06
CA ARG A 335 -23.54 26.68 -2.69
C ARG A 335 -22.23 27.47 -2.72
N PRO A 336 -22.26 28.82 -2.78
CA PRO A 336 -21.07 29.65 -2.93
C PRO A 336 -19.99 29.46 -1.86
N VAL A 337 -20.38 29.05 -0.64
CA VAL A 337 -19.43 28.71 0.45
C VAL A 337 -18.42 27.63 0.04
N THR A 338 -18.75 26.77 -0.94
CA THR A 338 -17.86 25.74 -1.50
C THR A 338 -16.56 26.32 -2.05
N PHE A 339 -16.58 27.53 -2.61
CA PHE A 339 -15.37 28.17 -3.15
C PHE A 339 -14.34 28.53 -2.07
N PHE A 340 -14.79 28.77 -0.85
CA PHE A 340 -13.95 29.13 0.29
C PHE A 340 -13.47 27.90 1.09
N ARG A 341 -14.09 26.74 0.89
CA ARG A 341 -13.65 25.49 1.53
C ARG A 341 -12.39 24.93 0.84
N PRO A 342 -11.48 24.27 1.59
CA PRO A 342 -10.39 23.52 1.00
C PRO A 342 -10.92 22.34 0.17
N VAL A 343 -10.20 21.99 -0.89
CA VAL A 343 -10.42 20.76 -1.66
C VAL A 343 -9.20 19.89 -1.44
N TYR A 344 -9.45 18.65 -1.06
CA TYR A 344 -8.44 17.69 -0.71
C TYR A 344 -8.23 16.68 -1.82
N MET A 345 -6.98 16.28 -1.97
CA MET A 345 -6.57 15.11 -2.74
C MET A 345 -6.57 13.91 -1.80
N GLN A 346 -7.10 12.78 -2.26
CA GLN A 346 -6.99 11.53 -1.51
C GLN A 346 -6.60 10.39 -2.43
N ILE A 347 -5.61 9.62 -2.00
CA ILE A 347 -5.05 8.52 -2.79
C ILE A 347 -5.69 7.21 -2.34
N VAL A 348 -6.24 6.47 -3.28
CA VAL A 348 -6.73 5.11 -3.06
C VAL A 348 -5.86 4.16 -3.87
N THR A 349 -5.26 3.20 -3.19
CA THR A 349 -4.40 2.17 -3.81
C THR A 349 -5.05 0.81 -3.60
N ILE A 350 -5.17 0.03 -4.66
CA ILE A 350 -5.52 -1.39 -4.56
C ILE A 350 -4.26 -2.19 -4.89
N LEU A 351 -3.80 -2.97 -3.92
CA LEU A 351 -2.64 -3.84 -4.03
C LEU A 351 -3.13 -5.28 -4.18
N ASN A 352 -2.54 -5.98 -5.12
CA ASN A 352 -2.76 -7.40 -5.35
C ASN A 352 -1.41 -8.10 -5.11
N PRO A 353 -1.21 -8.76 -3.95
CA PRO A 353 0.01 -9.49 -3.61
C PRO A 353 0.25 -10.74 -4.46
N ALA A 354 1.45 -11.32 -4.36
CA ALA A 354 1.90 -12.46 -5.18
C ALA A 354 0.92 -13.64 -5.05
N TYR A 355 0.61 -14.28 -6.18
CA TYR A 355 -0.26 -15.45 -6.21
C TYR A 355 0.13 -16.38 -7.36
N ASN A 356 -0.26 -17.65 -7.23
CA ASN A 356 -0.01 -18.66 -8.26
C ASN A 356 -1.06 -18.57 -9.36
N LEU A 357 -0.60 -18.47 -10.61
CA LEU A 357 -1.39 -18.67 -11.80
C LEU A 357 -1.84 -20.14 -11.90
N PRO A 358 -2.86 -20.46 -12.72
CA PRO A 358 -3.37 -21.82 -12.85
C PRO A 358 -2.31 -22.87 -13.25
N ASP A 359 -1.24 -22.45 -13.92
CA ASP A 359 -0.11 -23.29 -14.34
C ASP A 359 0.98 -23.44 -13.25
N GLY A 360 0.83 -22.79 -12.09
CA GLY A 360 1.78 -22.81 -10.98
C GLY A 360 2.87 -21.72 -11.03
N ARG A 361 2.96 -20.94 -12.11
CA ARG A 361 3.83 -19.75 -12.13
C ARG A 361 3.32 -18.71 -11.14
N GLN A 362 4.21 -17.89 -10.59
CA GLN A 362 3.83 -16.84 -9.65
C GLN A 362 3.72 -15.49 -10.34
N ALA A 363 2.53 -14.89 -10.29
CA ALA A 363 2.31 -13.53 -10.79
C ALA A 363 2.98 -12.50 -9.87
N MET A 364 4.15 -12.01 -10.28
CA MET A 364 4.95 -11.02 -9.55
C MET A 364 4.82 -9.63 -10.17
N CYS A 365 5.04 -8.58 -9.37
CA CYS A 365 5.04 -7.20 -9.85
C CYS A 365 6.22 -6.94 -10.81
N ASP A 366 5.92 -6.37 -11.98
CA ASP A 366 6.93 -5.97 -12.98
C ASP A 366 7.59 -4.64 -12.56
N GLY A 367 8.70 -4.74 -11.82
CA GLY A 367 9.34 -3.60 -11.15
C GLY A 367 8.80 -3.37 -9.74
N CYS A 368 8.79 -4.41 -8.90
CA CYS A 368 8.24 -4.37 -7.55
C CYS A 368 8.79 -3.18 -6.71
N PRO A 369 7.94 -2.33 -6.11
CA PRO A 369 8.37 -1.23 -5.23
C PRO A 369 8.84 -1.73 -3.86
N ASP A 370 8.32 -2.86 -3.39
CA ASP A 370 8.60 -3.43 -2.07
C ASP A 370 9.78 -4.41 -2.14
N MET A 371 10.91 -3.97 -2.70
CA MET A 371 12.14 -4.76 -2.77
C MET A 371 13.13 -4.35 -1.69
N THR A 372 13.84 -5.33 -1.12
CA THR A 372 14.84 -5.13 -0.08
C THR A 372 16.11 -5.91 -0.42
N PRO A 373 17.30 -5.46 0.01
CA PRO A 373 18.55 -6.19 -0.19
C PRO A 373 18.58 -7.51 0.59
N TRP A 374 19.06 -8.56 -0.06
CA TRP A 374 19.34 -9.86 0.54
C TRP A 374 20.48 -10.53 -0.23
N ASN A 375 21.58 -10.87 0.46
CA ASN A 375 22.75 -11.55 -0.13
C ASN A 375 23.26 -10.93 -1.45
N GLY A 376 23.35 -9.60 -1.51
CA GLY A 376 23.86 -8.87 -2.67
C GLY A 376 22.86 -8.73 -3.84
N GLN A 377 21.60 -9.10 -3.63
CA GLN A 377 20.54 -8.95 -4.63
C GLN A 377 19.32 -8.23 -4.03
N LEU A 378 18.49 -7.62 -4.88
CA LEU A 378 17.18 -7.14 -4.47
C LEU A 378 16.15 -8.25 -4.57
N VAL A 379 15.36 -8.43 -3.52
CA VAL A 379 14.30 -9.44 -3.45
C VAL A 379 13.00 -8.80 -3.02
N CYS A 380 11.87 -9.32 -3.51
CA CYS A 380 10.55 -8.85 -3.11
C CYS A 380 10.28 -9.23 -1.66
N SER A 381 9.85 -8.28 -0.83
CA SER A 381 9.60 -8.49 0.61
C SER A 381 8.60 -9.62 0.87
N CYS A 382 7.54 -9.71 0.07
CA CYS A 382 6.51 -10.74 0.18
C CYS A 382 7.02 -12.18 -0.02
N ARG A 383 8.24 -12.35 -0.55
CA ARG A 383 8.87 -13.67 -0.77
C ARG A 383 10.20 -13.83 -0.03
N LEU A 384 10.62 -12.82 0.72
CA LEU A 384 11.89 -12.84 1.43
C LEU A 384 11.94 -13.97 2.47
N ASP A 385 10.81 -14.29 3.11
CA ASP A 385 10.74 -15.35 4.10
C ASP A 385 10.96 -16.75 3.51
N GLU A 386 10.67 -16.95 2.23
CA GLU A 386 11.01 -18.20 1.55
C GLU A 386 12.52 -18.39 1.46
N LEU A 387 13.26 -17.33 1.10
CA LEU A 387 14.73 -17.36 1.06
C LEU A 387 15.32 -17.56 2.46
N LYS A 388 14.79 -16.87 3.47
CA LYS A 388 15.25 -17.00 4.86
C LYS A 388 15.03 -18.41 5.40
N ARG A 389 13.92 -19.06 5.04
CA ARG A 389 13.52 -20.37 5.61
C ARG A 389 14.03 -21.57 4.81
N TYR A 390 14.01 -21.48 3.49
CA TYR A 390 14.30 -22.60 2.60
C TYR A 390 15.56 -22.39 1.76
N GLY A 391 16.21 -21.24 1.86
CA GLY A 391 17.40 -20.89 1.07
C GLY A 391 17.13 -20.67 -0.42
N CYS A 392 15.87 -20.81 -0.85
CA CYS A 392 15.46 -20.68 -2.24
C CYS A 392 13.99 -20.25 -2.34
N PHE A 393 13.65 -19.72 -3.51
CA PHE A 393 12.28 -19.40 -3.86
C PHE A 393 11.47 -20.68 -4.06
N LEU A 394 10.30 -20.74 -3.43
CA LEU A 394 9.36 -21.83 -3.60
C LEU A 394 8.75 -21.82 -5.00
N SER A 395 8.49 -23.02 -5.51
CA SER A 395 7.71 -23.24 -6.73
C SER A 395 6.41 -23.94 -6.40
N ALA A 396 5.34 -23.54 -7.08
CA ALA A 396 4.04 -24.18 -6.99
C ALA A 396 3.81 -25.04 -8.24
N ARG A 397 3.28 -26.25 -8.06
CA ARG A 397 2.88 -27.15 -9.14
C ARG A 397 1.42 -27.50 -8.99
N PRO A 398 0.59 -27.36 -10.04
CA PRO A 398 -0.81 -27.76 -9.96
C PRO A 398 -0.90 -29.22 -9.53
N VAL A 399 -1.78 -29.52 -8.56
CA VAL A 399 -2.11 -30.91 -8.24
C VAL A 399 -2.79 -31.48 -9.48
N SER A 400 -2.18 -32.48 -10.12
CA SER A 400 -2.85 -33.21 -11.20
C SER A 400 -4.14 -33.78 -10.64
N LYS A 401 -5.31 -33.37 -11.17
CA LYS A 401 -6.52 -34.17 -10.95
C LYS A 401 -6.16 -35.57 -11.39
N SER A 402 -6.19 -36.55 -10.48
CA SER A 402 -6.19 -37.94 -10.91
C SER A 402 -7.37 -38.06 -11.86
N SER A 403 -7.09 -38.33 -13.13
CA SER A 403 -8.05 -38.92 -14.04
C SER A 403 -8.44 -40.24 -13.39
N ASN A 404 -9.48 -40.20 -12.57
CA ASN A 404 -10.20 -41.41 -12.17
C ASN A 404 -10.84 -41.92 -13.46
N VAL A 405 -10.11 -42.85 -14.09
CA VAL A 405 -10.58 -43.79 -15.11
C VAL A 405 -11.73 -44.61 -14.53
#